data_AF-A0A2J5PNU6-F1
#
_entry.id   AF-A0A2J5PNU6-F1
#
_cell.length_a   1.000
_cell.length_b   1.000
_cell.length_c   1.000
_cell.angle_alpha   90.00
_cell.angle_beta   90.00
_cell.angle_gamma   90.00
#
_symmetry.space_group_name_H-M   'P 1'
#
loop_
_entity.id
_entity.type
_entity.pdbx_description
1 polymer ?
#
loop_
_entity_poly.entity_id
_entity_poly.type
_entity_poly.pdbx_seq_one_letter_code
_entity_poly.pdbx_strand_id
1 'polypeptide(L)' 'TYYVDMYYDKDADFTLPTAMKTSCSAKVMTPKPNEKMLSYAQSLDKADAPPEDMELGNYFAQKVTLQCQ' A
#
# COMPACT_ATOMS: atom_id res chain seq x y z
N THR A 1 -4.30 -12.74 16.71
CA THR A 1 -4.14 -11.38 16.18
C THR A 1 -4.52 -11.40 14.72
N TYR A 2 -5.39 -10.50 14.25
CA TYR A 2 -5.70 -10.36 12.81
C TYR A 2 -5.09 -9.06 12.29
N TYR A 3 -4.53 -9.13 11.08
CA TYR A 3 -4.05 -8.00 10.30
C TYR A 3 -5.11 -7.72 9.23
N VAL A 4 -5.42 -6.45 9.00
CA VAL A 4 -6.34 -6.03 7.95
C VAL A 4 -5.49 -5.58 6.77
N ASP A 5 -5.63 -6.27 5.65
CA ASP A 5 -5.06 -5.86 4.37
C ASP A 5 -6.13 -5.16 3.54
N MET A 6 -5.81 -4.01 2.98
CA MET A 6 -6.69 -3.21 2.12
C MET A 6 -5.99 -2.98 0.79
N TYR A 7 -6.48 -3.65 -0.26
CA TYR A 7 -5.93 -3.57 -1.60
C TYR A 7 -7.02 -3.66 -2.67
N TYR A 8 -6.76 -3.07 -3.84
CA TYR A 8 -7.52 -3.29 -5.06
C TYR A 8 -7.15 -4.68 -5.63
N ASP A 9 -8.15 -5.53 -5.88
CA ASP A 9 -7.94 -6.89 -6.41
C ASP A 9 -7.28 -6.86 -7.79
N LYS A 10 -7.67 -5.89 -8.61
CA LYS A 10 -7.07 -5.62 -9.93
C LYS A 10 -6.66 -4.17 -10.04
N ASP A 11 -5.59 -3.90 -10.80
CA ASP A 11 -5.16 -2.54 -11.10
C ASP A 11 -6.28 -1.66 -11.70
N ALA A 12 -7.22 -2.27 -12.43
CA ALA A 12 -8.36 -1.61 -13.04
C ALA A 12 -9.50 -1.24 -12.06
N ASP A 13 -9.48 -1.77 -10.83
CA ASP A 13 -10.45 -1.40 -9.79
C ASP A 13 -10.18 0.02 -9.26
N PHE A 14 -8.94 0.52 -9.43
CA PHE A 14 -8.64 1.93 -9.28
C PHE A 14 -8.97 2.69 -10.56
N THR A 15 -9.79 3.74 -10.47
CA THR A 15 -10.11 4.60 -11.61
C THR A 15 -10.03 6.08 -11.27
N LEU A 16 -9.51 6.86 -12.22
CA LEU A 16 -9.57 8.32 -12.13
C LEU A 16 -10.96 8.83 -12.53
N PRO A 17 -11.44 9.94 -11.95
CA PRO A 17 -12.59 10.66 -12.47
C PRO A 17 -12.40 11.03 -13.95
N THR A 18 -13.48 11.02 -14.74
CA THR A 18 -13.42 11.27 -16.19
C THR A 18 -12.70 12.58 -16.54
N ALA A 19 -12.94 13.64 -15.76
CA ALA A 19 -12.30 14.95 -15.95
C ALA A 19 -10.77 14.92 -15.79
N MET A 20 -10.21 13.96 -15.05
CA MET A 20 -8.77 13.82 -14.84
C MET A 20 -8.10 12.89 -15.85
N LYS A 21 -8.84 11.98 -16.50
CA LYS A 21 -8.27 11.02 -17.45
C LYS A 21 -7.64 11.68 -18.68
N THR A 22 -7.99 12.93 -18.98
CA THR A 22 -7.45 13.68 -20.12
C THR A 22 -6.07 14.26 -19.86
N SER A 23 -5.72 14.51 -18.60
CA SER A 23 -4.46 15.14 -18.20
C SER A 23 -3.62 14.28 -17.28
N CYS A 24 -4.16 13.20 -16.72
CA CYS A 24 -3.49 12.33 -15.78
C CYS A 24 -3.65 10.85 -16.14
N SER A 25 -2.59 10.08 -15.86
CA SER A 25 -2.59 8.62 -15.83
C SER A 25 -2.31 8.14 -14.41
N ALA A 26 -2.77 6.93 -14.10
CA ALA A 26 -2.56 6.30 -12.81
C ALA A 26 -1.96 4.90 -12.99
N LYS A 27 -1.09 4.52 -12.05
CA LYS A 27 -0.52 3.18 -11.96
C LYS A 27 -0.63 2.68 -10.53
N VAL A 28 -1.32 1.56 -10.34
CA VAL A 28 -1.35 0.83 -9.07
C VAL A 28 -0.10 -0.05 -8.99
N MET A 29 0.52 -0.10 -7.82
CA MET A 29 1.69 -0.93 -7.53
C MET A 29 1.44 -1.69 -6.23
N THR A 30 1.30 -3.00 -6.31
CA THR A 30 1.21 -3.89 -5.14
C THR A 30 2.62 -4.24 -4.67
N PRO A 31 3.00 -3.90 -3.42
CA PRO A 31 4.30 -4.28 -2.89
C PRO A 31 4.40 -5.80 -2.72
N LYS A 32 5.63 -6.30 -2.81
CA LYS A 32 5.98 -7.70 -2.55
C LYS A 32 7.02 -7.72 -1.43
N PRO A 33 6.60 -7.63 -0.16
CA PRO A 33 7.53 -7.69 0.97
C PRO A 33 8.24 -9.05 1.00
N ASN A 34 9.49 -9.05 1.45
CA ASN A 34 10.26 -10.28 1.61
C ASN A 34 9.96 -10.96 2.96
N GLU A 35 10.41 -12.21 3.11
CA GLU A 35 10.18 -13.02 4.32
C GLU A 35 10.67 -12.35 5.61
N LYS A 36 11.78 -11.60 5.55
CA LYS A 36 12.30 -10.88 6.73
C LYS A 36 11.35 -9.76 7.17
N MET A 37 10.83 -8.99 6.21
CA MET A 37 9.85 -7.93 6.49
C MET A 37 8.53 -8.51 7.03
N LEU A 38 8.07 -9.63 6.46
CA LEU A 38 6.87 -10.33 6.97
C LEU A 38 7.06 -10.83 8.39
N SER A 39 8.20 -11.48 8.67
CA SER A 39 8.52 -11.98 10.02
C SER A 39 8.61 -10.86 11.04
N TYR A 40 9.24 -9.73 10.65
CA TYR A 40 9.30 -8.54 11.49
C TYR A 40 7.92 -8.00 11.82
N ALA A 41 7.07 -7.75 10.80
CA ALA A 41 5.72 -7.25 10.99
C ALA A 41 4.83 -8.17 11.85
N GLN A 42 5.04 -9.49 11.79
CA GLN A 42 4.36 -10.48 12.63
C GLN A 42 4.87 -10.51 14.07
N SER A 43 6.13 -10.14 14.30
CA SER A 43 6.74 -10.11 15.64
C SER A 43 6.35 -8.89 16.47
N LEU A 44 5.90 -7.81 15.81
CA LEU A 44 5.45 -6.60 16.49
C LEU A 44 4.08 -6.85 17.14
N ASP A 45 4.06 -6.82 18.48
CA ASP A 45 2.80 -6.76 19.23
C ASP A 45 2.17 -5.37 19.09
N LYS A 46 0.84 -5.30 18.99
CA LYS A 46 0.08 -4.06 18.77
C LYS A 46 0.26 -3.05 19.91
N ALA A 47 0.70 -3.51 21.09
CA ALA A 47 0.88 -2.69 22.28
C ALA A 47 2.26 -1.99 22.35
N ASP A 48 3.26 -2.49 21.61
CA ASP A 48 4.67 -2.11 21.83
C ASP A 48 5.39 -1.66 20.54
N ALA A 49 4.66 -1.39 19.45
CA ALA A 49 5.26 -0.90 18.21
C ALA A 49 5.95 0.45 18.46
N PRO A 50 7.31 0.53 18.43
CA PRO A 50 8.02 1.78 18.63
C PRO A 50 7.62 2.83 17.58
N PRO A 51 7.78 4.13 17.86
CA PRO A 51 7.37 5.21 16.94
C PRO A 51 7.99 5.10 15.53
N GLU A 52 9.16 4.47 15.42
CA GLU A 52 9.83 4.16 14.15
C GLU A 52 9.09 3.15 13.26
N ASP A 53 8.16 2.36 13.82
CA ASP A 53 7.34 1.41 13.07
C ASP A 53 6.04 2.01 12.52
N MET A 54 5.78 3.31 12.75
CA MET A 54 4.61 3.98 12.17
C MET A 54 4.61 3.96 10.63
N GLU A 55 5.78 3.87 10.01
CA GLU A 55 5.91 3.77 8.55
C GLU A 55 5.90 2.33 8.02
N LEU A 56 5.88 1.31 8.90
CA LEU A 56 5.96 -0.09 8.47
C LEU A 56 4.84 -0.44 7.49
N GLY A 57 3.63 0.10 7.70
CA GLY A 57 2.49 -0.09 6.80
C GLY A 57 2.77 0.31 5.35
N ASN A 58 3.68 1.26 5.10
CA ASN A 58 4.04 1.70 3.74
C ASN A 58 4.73 0.61 2.92
N TYR A 59 5.34 -0.39 3.57
CA TYR A 59 5.97 -1.53 2.88
C TYR A 59 4.95 -2.59 2.44
N PHE A 60 3.73 -2.54 2.97
CA PHE A 60 2.66 -3.51 2.71
C PHE A 60 1.49 -2.92 1.93
N ALA A 61 1.27 -1.60 2.00
CA ALA A 61 0.18 -0.93 1.29
C ALA A 61 0.44 -0.79 -0.22
N GLN A 62 -0.62 -0.96 -1.03
CA GLN A 62 -0.58 -0.60 -2.44
C GLN A 62 -0.29 0.89 -2.63
N LYS A 63 0.50 1.21 -3.65
CA LYS A 63 0.82 2.59 -4.03
C LYS A 63 0.17 2.95 -5.36
N VAL A 64 -0.51 4.08 -5.40
CA VAL A 64 -1.00 4.67 -6.65
C VAL A 64 -0.07 5.81 -7.05
N THR A 65 0.58 5.68 -8.20
CA THR A 65 1.37 6.76 -8.80
C THR A 65 0.51 7.49 -9.81
N LEU A 66 0.37 8.81 -9.65
CA LEU A 66 -0.29 9.68 -10.63
C LEU A 66 0.75 10.44 -11.43
N GLN A 67 0.61 10.44 -12.75
CA GLN A 67 1.42 11.25 -13.65
C GLN A 67 0.49 12.15 -14.46
N CYS A 68 0.64 13.46 -14.28
CA CYS A 68 -0.18 14.48 -14.96
C CYS A 68 0.68 15.37 -15.88
N GLN A 69 0.06 15.91 -16.93
CA GLN A 69 0.64 16.84 -17.91
C GLN A 69 0.11 18.26 -17.71
#